data_AF-A0A1H7E8W4-F1
#
_entry.id   AF-A0A1H7E8W4-F1
#
_cell.length_a   1.000
_cell.length_b   1.000
_cell.length_c   1.000
_cell.angle_alpha   90.00
_cell.angle_beta   90.00
_cell.angle_gamma   90.00
#
_symmetry.space_group_name_H-M   'P 1'
#
loop_
_entity.id
_entity.type
_entity.pdbx_description
1 polymer ?
#
loop_
_entity_poly.entity_id
_entity_poly.type
_entity_poly.pdbx_seq_one_letter_code
_entity_poly.pdbx_strand_id
1 'polypeptide(L)'
;MYTALVQQFKDAQTKAAAAYLDVRAAETALFPGDGQYCYRAAETRSEYKTDRELSDFCNRLSHVLVREAVRRFSPPGGRLEIDDSKELQKASVDISGALEAGKCPDFDAFWAHLERTYSGDAGKRIALIQAAKLIIDGFNIRPNSEIKRTSSAIVLEGRIWSEPCHRSSARKPTYHSQQTVVNITRGLAAFAGHAGFDVLASELAHGRLVDYQFETREKVCLNGLDIVMYSEKWLFKFSHQVGDALSLFISEFGAEYLASRDRY
;
A
#
# COMPACT_ATOMS: atom_id res chain seq x y z
N MET A 1 12.38 -16.75 -14.31
CA MET A 1 11.86 -17.57 -13.20
C MET A 1 10.35 -17.40 -13.03
N TYR A 2 9.83 -16.16 -13.04
CA TYR A 2 8.40 -15.87 -12.88
C TYR A 2 7.62 -16.07 -14.17
N THR A 3 8.22 -15.76 -15.34
CA THR A 3 7.62 -16.06 -16.64
C THR A 3 7.48 -17.58 -16.86
N ALA A 4 8.42 -18.37 -16.32
CA ALA A 4 8.33 -19.83 -16.34
C ALA A 4 7.15 -20.35 -15.50
N LEU A 5 6.77 -19.66 -14.42
CA LEU A 5 5.60 -20.02 -13.61
C LEU A 5 4.29 -19.82 -14.39
N VAL A 6 4.20 -18.73 -15.18
CA VAL A 6 3.07 -18.52 -16.10
C VAL A 6 3.00 -19.62 -17.14
N GLN A 7 4.14 -20.04 -17.69
CA GLN A 7 4.19 -21.15 -18.65
C GLN A 7 3.75 -22.47 -18.01
N GLN A 8 4.19 -22.78 -16.79
CA GLN A 8 3.73 -23.97 -16.07
C GLN A 8 2.22 -23.96 -15.82
N PHE A 9 1.65 -22.79 -15.52
CA PHE A 9 0.20 -22.65 -15.36
C PHE A 9 -0.54 -22.89 -16.68
N LYS A 10 -0.05 -22.35 -17.80
CA LYS A 10 -0.58 -22.63 -19.15
C LYS A 10 -0.51 -24.12 -19.47
N ASP A 11 0.63 -24.77 -19.24
CA ASP A 11 0.81 -26.19 -19.51
C ASP A 11 -0.14 -27.06 -18.67
N ALA A 12 -0.40 -26.67 -17.42
CA ALA A 12 -1.37 -27.32 -16.54
C ALA A 12 -2.80 -27.16 -17.07
N GLN A 13 -3.18 -25.98 -17.56
CA GLN A 13 -4.49 -25.75 -18.18
C GLN A 13 -4.68 -26.61 -19.44
N THR A 14 -3.67 -26.68 -20.30
CA THR A 14 -3.70 -27.52 -21.52
C THR A 14 -3.85 -29.00 -21.18
N LYS A 15 -3.10 -29.51 -20.20
CA LYS A 15 -3.22 -30.89 -19.72
C LYS A 15 -4.60 -31.18 -19.13
N ALA A 16 -5.15 -30.25 -18.36
CA ALA A 16 -6.50 -30.39 -17.82
C ALA A 16 -7.55 -30.42 -18.94
N ALA A 17 -7.44 -29.54 -19.95
CA ALA A 17 -8.35 -29.51 -21.09
C ALA A 17 -8.34 -30.83 -21.86
N ALA A 18 -7.15 -31.40 -22.13
CA ALA A 18 -7.02 -32.71 -22.76
C ALA A 18 -7.71 -33.82 -21.93
N ALA A 19 -7.50 -33.84 -20.61
CA ALA A 19 -8.14 -34.82 -19.74
C ALA A 19 -9.68 -34.71 -19.73
N TYR A 20 -10.25 -33.50 -19.76
CA TYR A 20 -11.70 -33.31 -19.89
C TYR A 20 -12.23 -33.82 -21.23
N LEU A 21 -11.48 -33.65 -22.33
CA LEU A 21 -11.85 -34.18 -23.64
C LEU A 21 -11.82 -35.71 -23.67
N ASP A 22 -10.83 -36.34 -23.04
CA ASP A 22 -10.73 -37.80 -22.95
C ASP A 22 -11.91 -38.40 -22.17
N VAL A 23 -12.30 -37.78 -21.05
CA VAL A 23 -13.48 -38.18 -20.27
C VAL A 23 -14.75 -38.04 -21.11
N ARG A 24 -14.88 -36.96 -21.89
CA ARG A 24 -16.04 -36.75 -22.77
C ARG A 24 -16.09 -37.76 -23.92
N ALA A 25 -14.94 -38.14 -24.48
CA ALA A 25 -14.85 -39.18 -25.50
C ALA A 25 -15.26 -40.55 -24.93
N ALA A 26 -14.78 -40.88 -23.72
CA ALA A 26 -15.17 -42.09 -23.01
C ALA A 26 -16.67 -42.12 -22.68
N GLU A 27 -17.23 -41.01 -22.20
CA GLU A 27 -18.68 -40.86 -21.97
C GLU A 27 -19.47 -41.09 -23.28
N THR A 28 -18.98 -40.53 -24.39
CA THR A 28 -19.64 -40.67 -25.71
C THR A 28 -19.61 -42.11 -26.20
N ALA A 29 -18.53 -42.84 -25.95
CA ALA A 29 -18.40 -44.25 -26.31
C ALA A 29 -19.31 -45.16 -25.45
N LEU A 30 -19.48 -44.85 -24.16
CA LEU A 30 -20.36 -45.58 -23.24
C LEU A 30 -21.85 -45.28 -23.46
N PHE A 31 -22.16 -44.03 -23.82
CA PHE A 31 -23.51 -43.55 -24.07
C PHE A 31 -23.60 -42.91 -25.47
N PRO A 32 -23.58 -43.73 -26.54
CA PRO A 32 -23.76 -43.26 -27.90
C PRO A 32 -25.22 -42.83 -28.07
N GLY A 33 -25.46 -41.52 -28.01
CA GLY A 33 -26.81 -40.97 -27.94
C GLY A 33 -27.67 -41.23 -29.18
N ASP A 34 -28.97 -41.36 -28.94
CA ASP A 34 -30.05 -41.67 -29.88
C ASP A 34 -30.55 -40.40 -30.61
N GLY A 35 -29.89 -39.26 -30.41
CA GLY A 35 -30.30 -37.95 -30.93
C GLY A 35 -31.45 -37.27 -30.15
N GLN A 36 -32.12 -37.95 -29.22
CA GLN A 36 -33.27 -37.41 -28.48
C GLN A 36 -32.94 -36.74 -27.13
N TYR A 37 -31.79 -37.03 -26.52
CA TYR A 37 -31.36 -36.40 -25.26
C TYR A 37 -29.92 -35.90 -25.36
N CYS A 38 -29.75 -34.57 -25.37
CA CYS A 38 -28.47 -33.89 -25.56
C CYS A 38 -27.67 -33.69 -24.25
N TYR A 39 -28.10 -34.30 -23.15
CA TYR A 39 -27.49 -34.09 -21.84
C TYR A 39 -26.21 -34.92 -21.72
N ARG A 40 -25.10 -34.27 -21.35
CA ARG A 40 -23.80 -34.89 -21.08
C ARG A 40 -23.37 -34.54 -19.65
N ALA A 41 -22.83 -35.52 -18.94
CA ALA A 41 -22.29 -35.35 -17.61
C ALA A 41 -20.93 -34.64 -17.62
N ALA A 42 -20.11 -34.84 -18.67
CA ALA A 42 -18.84 -34.16 -18.82
C ALA A 42 -19.03 -32.80 -19.53
N GLU A 43 -18.80 -31.71 -18.81
CA GLU A 43 -18.73 -30.37 -19.38
C GLU A 43 -17.38 -30.14 -20.07
N THR A 44 -17.39 -29.48 -21.23
CA THR A 44 -16.15 -29.06 -21.89
C THR A 44 -15.73 -27.71 -21.32
N ARG A 45 -14.48 -27.58 -20.87
CA ARG A 45 -13.95 -26.27 -20.47
C ARG A 45 -14.04 -25.31 -21.65
N SER A 46 -14.71 -24.18 -21.45
CA SER A 46 -14.74 -23.12 -22.46
C SER A 46 -13.39 -22.42 -22.54
N GLU A 47 -12.99 -22.05 -23.75
CA GLU A 47 -11.77 -21.25 -24.01
C GLU A 47 -11.81 -19.94 -23.22
N TYR A 48 -12.97 -19.25 -23.26
CA TYR A 48 -13.23 -18.04 -22.48
C TYR A 48 -12.94 -18.19 -20.97
N LYS A 49 -13.34 -19.31 -20.36
CA LYS A 49 -13.08 -19.55 -18.92
C LYS A 49 -11.60 -19.77 -18.65
N THR A 50 -10.89 -20.41 -19.58
CA THR A 50 -9.46 -20.69 -19.49
C THR A 50 -8.64 -19.40 -19.60
N ASP A 51 -8.99 -18.53 -20.55
CA ASP A 51 -8.36 -17.22 -20.74
C ASP A 51 -8.59 -16.29 -19.54
N ARG A 52 -9.81 -16.31 -18.98
CA ARG A 52 -10.13 -15.57 -17.75
C ARG A 52 -9.32 -16.06 -16.56
N GLU A 53 -9.23 -17.37 -16.34
CA GLU A 53 -8.42 -17.97 -15.28
C GLU A 53 -6.94 -17.58 -15.40
N LEU A 54 -6.42 -17.53 -16.63
CA LEU A 54 -5.05 -17.11 -16.92
C LEU A 54 -4.82 -15.62 -16.65
N SER A 55 -5.76 -14.75 -17.05
CA SER A 55 -5.70 -13.32 -16.75
C SER A 55 -5.74 -13.06 -15.24
N ASP A 56 -6.66 -13.72 -14.52
CA ASP A 56 -6.75 -13.64 -13.06
C ASP A 56 -5.47 -14.13 -12.38
N PHE A 57 -4.84 -15.20 -12.90
CA PHE A 57 -3.56 -15.69 -12.40
C PHE A 57 -2.44 -14.67 -12.59
N CYS A 58 -2.29 -14.10 -13.79
CA CYS A 58 -1.28 -13.09 -14.09
C CYS A 58 -1.45 -11.83 -13.22
N ASN A 59 -2.68 -11.36 -13.03
CA ASN A 59 -2.98 -10.23 -12.14
C ASN A 59 -2.63 -10.55 -10.68
N ARG A 60 -2.95 -11.76 -10.19
CA ARG A 60 -2.55 -12.16 -8.83
C ARG A 60 -1.04 -12.29 -8.70
N LEU A 61 -0.35 -12.77 -9.73
CA LEU A 61 1.10 -12.92 -9.72
C LEU A 61 1.80 -11.56 -9.62
N SER A 62 1.33 -10.53 -10.36
CA SER A 62 1.88 -9.17 -10.22
C SER A 62 1.73 -8.65 -8.79
N HIS A 63 0.57 -8.84 -8.16
CA HIS A 63 0.32 -8.48 -6.77
C HIS A 63 1.26 -9.21 -5.80
N VAL A 64 1.53 -10.50 -6.03
CA VAL A 64 2.48 -11.28 -5.22
C VAL A 64 3.90 -10.76 -5.36
N LEU A 65 4.34 -10.44 -6.59
CA LEU A 65 5.67 -9.89 -6.84
C LEU A 65 5.87 -8.54 -6.16
N VAL A 66 4.86 -7.67 -6.19
CA VAL A 66 4.92 -6.38 -5.49
C VAL A 66 4.97 -6.59 -3.98
N ARG A 67 4.17 -7.50 -3.42
CA ARG A 67 4.24 -7.83 -1.99
C ARG A 67 5.61 -8.35 -1.57
N GLU A 68 6.23 -9.20 -2.38
CA GLU A 68 7.59 -9.67 -2.12
C GLU A 68 8.62 -8.54 -2.25
N ALA A 69 8.47 -7.64 -3.23
CA ALA A 69 9.33 -6.46 -3.36
C ALA A 69 9.21 -5.54 -2.14
N VAL A 70 7.98 -5.27 -1.67
CA VAL A 70 7.76 -4.51 -0.42
C VAL A 70 8.44 -5.19 0.75
N ARG A 71 8.31 -6.52 0.89
CA ARG A 71 8.94 -7.27 1.99
C ARG A 71 10.47 -7.23 1.93
N ARG A 72 11.04 -7.36 0.73
CA ARG A 72 12.49 -7.47 0.52
C ARG A 72 13.22 -6.13 0.51
N PHE A 73 12.55 -5.07 0.05
CA PHE A 73 13.16 -3.77 -0.21
C PHE A 73 12.70 -2.65 0.74
N SER A 74 11.75 -2.92 1.64
CA SER A 74 11.38 -1.93 2.67
C SER A 74 12.55 -1.68 3.63
N PRO A 75 12.80 -0.42 4.02
CA PRO A 75 13.78 -0.11 5.06
C PRO A 75 13.35 -0.67 6.43
N PRO A 76 14.29 -0.95 7.34
CA PRO A 76 13.98 -1.23 8.73
C PRO A 76 13.13 -0.10 9.35
N GLY A 77 11.98 -0.44 9.93
CA GLY A 77 11.08 0.53 10.59
C GLY A 77 10.21 1.37 9.64
N GLY A 78 10.41 1.29 8.32
CA GLY A 78 9.57 1.97 7.32
C GLY A 78 8.86 0.97 6.42
N ARG A 79 7.65 1.31 5.96
CA ARG A 79 6.91 0.49 5.01
C ARG A 79 6.85 1.21 3.67
N LEU A 80 7.50 0.62 2.66
CA LEU A 80 7.41 1.05 1.28
C LEU A 80 6.02 0.71 0.71
N GLU A 81 5.37 1.67 0.09
CA GLU A 81 4.15 1.45 -0.68
C GLU A 81 4.49 1.42 -2.17
N ILE A 82 4.10 0.35 -2.84
CA ILE A 82 4.27 0.20 -4.28
C ILE A 82 2.87 0.06 -4.87
N ASP A 83 2.58 0.85 -5.90
CA ASP A 83 1.31 0.80 -6.63
C ASP A 83 1.50 -0.10 -7.85
N ASP A 84 0.94 -1.30 -7.77
CA ASP A 84 1.10 -2.39 -8.71
C ASP A 84 0.74 -1.95 -10.13
N SER A 85 -0.34 -1.17 -10.28
CA SER A 85 -0.82 -0.71 -11.59
C SER A 85 0.14 0.28 -12.24
N LYS A 86 0.70 1.21 -11.45
CA LYS A 86 1.66 2.21 -11.94
C LYS A 86 3.00 1.59 -12.26
N GLU A 87 3.47 0.64 -11.47
CA GLU A 87 4.75 -0.02 -11.73
C GLU A 87 4.68 -0.97 -12.94
N LEU A 88 3.55 -1.65 -13.15
CA LEU A 88 3.33 -2.41 -14.40
C LEU A 88 3.39 -1.50 -15.62
N GLN A 89 2.75 -0.32 -15.55
CA GLN A 89 2.79 0.68 -16.62
C GLN A 89 4.22 1.19 -16.88
N LYS A 90 4.98 1.50 -15.82
CA LYS A 90 6.38 1.96 -15.95
C LYS A 90 7.33 0.88 -16.46
N ALA A 91 7.07 -0.38 -16.13
CA ALA A 91 7.82 -1.52 -16.64
C ALA A 91 7.40 -1.90 -18.08
N SER A 92 6.42 -1.20 -18.66
CA SER A 92 5.84 -1.50 -19.97
C SER A 92 5.30 -2.92 -20.08
N VAL A 93 4.79 -3.47 -18.98
CA VAL A 93 4.22 -4.81 -18.93
C VAL A 93 2.71 -4.71 -19.11
N ASP A 94 2.25 -4.99 -20.32
CA ASP A 94 0.83 -5.12 -20.64
C ASP A 94 0.40 -6.59 -20.54
N ILE A 95 -0.30 -6.91 -19.44
CA ILE A 95 -0.80 -8.26 -19.20
C ILE A 95 -1.88 -8.63 -20.22
N SER A 96 -2.84 -7.73 -20.47
CA SER A 96 -3.97 -7.99 -21.36
C SER A 96 -3.51 -8.13 -22.81
N GLY A 97 -2.72 -7.16 -23.30
CA GLY A 97 -2.22 -7.18 -24.67
C GLY A 97 -1.26 -8.35 -24.96
N ALA A 98 -0.46 -8.76 -23.97
CA ALA A 98 0.40 -9.95 -24.12
C ALA A 98 -0.42 -11.23 -24.23
N LEU A 99 -1.50 -11.36 -23.44
CA LEU A 99 -2.38 -12.54 -23.48
C LEU A 99 -3.19 -12.60 -24.77
N GLU A 100 -3.73 -11.47 -25.26
CA GLU A 100 -4.43 -11.38 -26.54
C GLU A 100 -3.53 -11.75 -27.73
N ALA A 101 -2.24 -11.40 -27.66
CA ALA A 101 -1.25 -11.78 -28.65
C ALA A 101 -0.75 -13.24 -28.52
N GLY A 102 -1.31 -14.04 -27.60
CA GLY A 102 -0.88 -15.41 -27.31
C GLY A 102 0.49 -15.53 -26.63
N LYS A 103 1.07 -14.42 -26.19
CA LYS A 103 2.38 -14.36 -25.52
C LYS A 103 2.23 -14.51 -24.00
N CYS A 104 3.35 -14.69 -23.31
CA CYS A 104 3.40 -14.62 -21.85
C CYS A 104 3.85 -13.21 -21.45
N PRO A 105 3.14 -12.54 -20.51
CA PRO A 105 3.65 -11.30 -19.92
C PRO A 105 5.02 -11.53 -19.29
N ASP A 106 5.96 -10.61 -19.50
CA ASP A 106 7.33 -10.75 -19.01
C ASP A 106 7.44 -10.29 -17.55
N PHE A 107 7.13 -11.22 -16.64
CA PHE A 107 7.24 -10.98 -15.20
C PHE A 107 8.68 -10.99 -14.69
N ASP A 108 9.61 -11.56 -15.45
CA ASP A 108 11.03 -11.50 -15.11
C ASP A 108 11.57 -10.08 -15.35
N ALA A 109 11.18 -9.43 -16.45
CA ALA A 109 11.46 -8.01 -16.67
C ALA A 109 10.77 -7.11 -15.63
N PHE A 110 9.54 -7.43 -15.24
CA PHE A 110 8.84 -6.71 -14.17
C PHE A 110 9.61 -6.78 -12.84
N TRP A 111 10.05 -7.98 -12.44
CA TRP A 111 10.84 -8.15 -11.22
C TRP A 111 12.18 -7.40 -11.29
N ALA A 112 12.88 -7.46 -12.42
CA ALA A 112 14.13 -6.72 -12.61
C ALA A 112 13.92 -5.20 -12.51
N HIS A 113 12.80 -4.68 -13.00
CA HIS A 113 12.42 -3.28 -12.80
C HIS A 113 12.22 -2.95 -11.32
N LEU A 114 11.45 -3.77 -10.58
CA LEU A 114 11.25 -3.58 -9.14
C LEU A 114 12.58 -3.61 -8.37
N GLU A 115 13.45 -4.56 -8.67
CA GLU A 115 14.76 -4.66 -8.03
C GLU A 115 15.63 -3.45 -8.34
N ARG A 116 15.69 -3.00 -9.60
CA ARG A 116 16.45 -1.80 -9.98
C ARG A 116 15.92 -0.53 -9.30
N THR A 117 14.61 -0.40 -9.16
CA THR A 117 13.98 0.81 -8.63
C THR A 117 14.00 0.87 -7.10
N TYR A 118 13.85 -0.26 -6.43
CA TYR A 118 13.62 -0.30 -4.98
C TYR A 118 14.74 -0.97 -4.19
N SER A 119 15.68 -1.70 -4.80
CA SER A 119 16.76 -2.32 -4.02
C SER A 119 17.73 -1.30 -3.41
N GLY A 120 18.40 -1.70 -2.32
CA GLY A 120 19.43 -0.92 -1.66
C GLY A 120 18.91 0.42 -1.09
N ASP A 121 19.69 1.48 -1.26
CA ASP A 121 19.37 2.80 -0.71
C ASP A 121 18.27 3.54 -1.49
N ALA A 122 17.97 3.12 -2.72
CA ALA A 122 16.89 3.69 -3.52
C ALA A 122 15.52 3.43 -2.86
N GLY A 123 15.25 2.19 -2.42
CA GLY A 123 14.03 1.85 -1.70
C GLY A 123 13.88 2.60 -0.39
N LYS A 124 14.98 2.76 0.36
CA LYS A 124 14.99 3.58 1.58
C LYS A 124 14.58 5.02 1.28
N ARG A 125 15.22 5.65 0.29
CA ARG A 125 14.92 7.03 -0.10
C ARG A 125 13.47 7.19 -0.54
N ILE A 126 12.93 6.26 -1.34
CA ILE A 126 11.54 6.31 -1.79
C ILE A 126 10.58 6.17 -0.59
N ALA A 127 10.85 5.27 0.35
CA ALA A 127 10.04 5.12 1.55
C ALA A 127 10.05 6.40 2.41
N LEU A 128 11.18 7.11 2.52
CA LEU A 128 11.27 8.39 3.23
C LEU A 128 10.50 9.50 2.50
N ILE A 129 10.56 9.55 1.16
CA ILE A 129 9.73 10.46 0.35
C ILE A 129 8.24 10.19 0.59
N GLN A 130 7.83 8.92 0.64
CA GLN A 130 6.44 8.56 0.95
C GLN A 130 6.05 8.96 2.37
N ALA A 131 6.92 8.73 3.37
CA ALA A 131 6.69 9.18 4.73
C ALA A 131 6.51 10.70 4.83
N ALA A 132 7.35 11.47 4.13
CA ALA A 132 7.22 12.93 4.05
C ALA A 132 5.87 13.34 3.45
N LYS A 133 5.41 12.67 2.38
CA LYS A 133 4.08 12.90 1.80
C LYS A 133 2.96 12.68 2.81
N LEU A 134 3.00 11.58 3.56
CA LEU A 134 2.00 11.27 4.60
C LEU A 134 1.95 12.37 5.69
N ILE A 135 3.10 12.90 6.10
CA ILE A 135 3.20 14.01 7.05
C ILE A 135 2.60 15.29 6.45
N ILE A 136 3.00 15.64 5.22
CA ILE A 136 2.52 16.84 4.51
C ILE A 136 1.00 16.79 4.33
N ASP A 137 0.45 15.66 3.89
CA ASP A 137 -0.99 15.47 3.72
C ASP A 137 -1.73 15.48 5.05
N GLY A 138 -1.21 14.76 6.04
CA GLY A 138 -1.84 14.63 7.36
C GLY A 138 -1.96 15.95 8.11
N PHE A 139 -0.91 16.77 8.06
CA PHE A 139 -0.91 18.12 8.64
C PHE A 139 -1.38 19.22 7.67
N ASN A 140 -1.71 18.85 6.43
CA ASN A 140 -2.08 19.78 5.37
C ASN A 140 -1.08 20.95 5.23
N ILE A 141 0.22 20.61 5.22
CA ILE A 141 1.31 21.59 5.08
C ILE A 141 1.25 22.18 3.68
N ARG A 142 1.22 23.51 3.61
CA ARG A 142 1.30 24.28 2.37
C ARG A 142 2.71 24.84 2.17
N PRO A 143 3.13 25.10 0.92
CA PRO A 143 4.49 25.59 0.64
C PRO A 143 4.82 26.93 1.33
N ASN A 144 3.81 27.79 1.51
CA ASN A 144 3.95 29.10 2.16
C ASN A 144 3.34 29.15 3.57
N SER A 145 2.91 28.03 4.14
CA SER A 145 2.40 28.06 5.53
C SER A 145 3.56 28.15 6.51
N GLU A 146 3.55 29.21 7.32
CA GLU A 146 4.41 29.30 8.49
C GLU A 146 4.08 28.15 9.45
N ILE A 147 5.03 27.23 9.61
CA ILE A 147 5.03 26.31 10.74
C ILE A 147 5.05 27.17 12.00
N LYS A 148 4.00 27.08 12.83
CA LYS A 148 3.90 27.89 14.04
C LYS A 148 4.98 27.46 15.03
N ARG A 149 6.07 28.23 15.05
CA ARG A 149 7.14 28.14 16.05
C ARG A 149 6.72 28.96 17.25
N THR A 150 6.61 28.30 18.39
CA THR A 150 6.44 28.96 19.69
C THR A 150 7.78 28.99 20.42
N SER A 151 7.90 29.79 21.47
CA SER A 151 9.13 29.89 22.27
C SER A 151 9.60 28.54 22.84
N SER A 152 8.71 27.57 23.02
CA SER A 152 9.00 26.27 23.64
C SER A 152 8.83 25.05 22.72
N ALA A 153 8.16 25.18 21.57
CA ALA A 153 7.82 24.04 20.73
C ALA A 153 7.47 24.43 19.29
N ILE A 154 7.59 23.47 18.39
CA ILE A 154 6.98 23.52 17.05
C ILE A 154 5.60 22.85 17.13
N VAL A 155 4.54 23.54 16.72
CA VAL A 155 3.16 23.02 16.82
C VAL A 155 2.56 22.84 15.44
N LEU A 156 2.17 21.60 15.13
CA LEU A 156 1.39 21.26 13.94
C LEU A 156 -0.03 20.85 14.32
N GLU A 157 -0.98 21.25 13.49
CA GLU A 157 -2.40 20.93 13.67
C GLU A 157 -2.82 19.84 12.68
N GLY A 158 -3.26 18.71 13.19
CA GLY A 158 -3.90 17.66 12.40
C GLY A 158 -5.41 17.89 12.37
N ARG A 159 -6.00 17.93 11.17
CA ARG A 159 -7.47 18.00 10.97
C ARG A 159 -8.10 16.64 11.24
N ILE A 160 -8.17 16.27 12.52
CA ILE A 160 -8.69 14.99 13.01
C ILE A 160 -9.98 15.25 13.77
N TRP A 161 -11.11 14.90 13.14
CA TRP A 161 -12.43 14.97 13.75
C TRP A 161 -12.65 13.74 14.61
N SER A 162 -13.15 13.96 15.82
CA SER A 162 -13.38 12.92 16.81
C SER A 162 -14.85 12.86 17.19
N GLU A 163 -15.38 11.66 17.34
CA GLU A 163 -16.78 11.36 17.69
C GLU A 163 -16.88 10.79 19.12
N PRO A 164 -18.01 10.98 19.81
CA PRO A 164 -18.23 10.37 21.12
C PRO A 164 -18.34 8.84 21.02
N CYS A 165 -17.80 8.14 22.01
CA CYS A 165 -17.99 6.71 22.19
C CYS A 165 -19.40 6.41 22.73
N HIS A 166 -19.98 5.27 22.33
CA HIS A 166 -21.33 4.89 22.77
C HIS A 166 -21.42 4.85 24.31
N ARG A 167 -22.35 5.64 24.88
CA ARG A 167 -22.59 5.76 26.33
C ARG A 167 -21.36 6.20 27.15
N SER A 168 -20.42 6.94 26.56
CA SER A 168 -19.23 7.45 27.25
C SER A 168 -18.97 8.93 26.91
N SER A 169 -18.34 9.65 27.85
CA SER A 169 -17.77 10.99 27.60
C SER A 169 -16.52 10.95 26.72
N ALA A 170 -15.89 9.77 26.64
CA ALA A 170 -14.71 9.54 25.82
C ALA A 170 -15.03 9.71 24.33
N ARG A 171 -14.00 10.10 23.58
CA ARG A 171 -14.06 10.34 22.14
C ARG A 171 -12.98 9.53 21.45
N LYS A 172 -13.17 9.27 20.17
CA LYS A 172 -12.19 8.62 19.30
C LYS A 172 -12.21 9.27 17.92
N PRO A 173 -11.17 9.12 17.09
CA PRO A 173 -11.22 9.57 15.71
C PRO A 173 -12.44 9.01 14.98
N THR A 174 -13.11 9.86 14.19
CA THR A 174 -14.17 9.42 13.28
C THR A 174 -13.61 8.45 12.24
N TYR A 175 -14.47 7.62 11.65
CA TYR A 175 -14.08 6.69 10.58
C TYR A 175 -13.25 7.36 9.47
N HIS A 176 -13.64 8.57 9.05
CA HIS A 176 -12.90 9.31 8.02
C HIS A 176 -11.56 9.87 8.49
N SER A 177 -11.41 10.22 9.77
CA SER A 177 -10.17 10.73 10.33
C SER A 177 -9.20 9.64 10.79
N GLN A 178 -9.64 8.39 10.93
CA GLN A 178 -8.75 7.26 11.28
C GLN A 178 -7.58 7.13 10.30
N GLN A 179 -7.84 7.23 8.99
CA GLN A 179 -6.78 7.16 7.98
C GLN A 179 -5.78 8.32 8.12
N THR A 180 -6.25 9.53 8.46
CA THR A 180 -5.38 10.68 8.73
C THR A 180 -4.47 10.41 9.92
N VAL A 181 -5.01 9.85 11.01
CA VAL A 181 -4.20 9.47 12.18
C VAL A 181 -3.15 8.43 11.79
N VAL A 182 -3.54 7.35 11.10
CA VAL A 182 -2.61 6.30 10.61
C VAL A 182 -1.48 6.90 9.77
N ASN A 183 -1.83 7.79 8.83
CA ASN A 183 -0.86 8.40 7.92
C ASN A 183 0.13 9.29 8.69
N ILE A 184 -0.35 10.14 9.60
CA ILE A 184 0.50 10.99 10.43
C ILE A 184 1.43 10.13 11.28
N THR A 185 0.90 9.15 12.03
CA THR A 185 1.72 8.35 12.95
C THR A 185 2.75 7.52 12.20
N ARG A 186 2.39 6.94 11.04
CA ARG A 186 3.31 6.19 10.20
C ARG A 186 4.40 7.06 9.59
N GLY A 187 4.03 8.23 9.06
CA GLY A 187 4.99 9.19 8.53
C GLY A 187 5.97 9.65 9.60
N LEU A 188 5.46 10.05 10.77
CA LEU A 188 6.28 10.48 11.91
C LEU A 188 7.17 9.36 12.46
N ALA A 189 6.70 8.11 12.51
CA ALA A 189 7.53 6.98 12.96
C ALA A 189 8.73 6.75 12.02
N ALA A 190 8.51 6.81 10.71
CA ALA A 190 9.58 6.67 9.72
C ALA A 190 10.57 7.84 9.77
N PHE A 191 10.08 9.07 9.94
CA PHE A 191 10.91 10.25 10.21
C PHE A 191 11.77 10.05 11.46
N ALA A 192 11.14 9.69 12.58
CA ALA A 192 11.82 9.55 13.86
C ALA A 192 12.92 8.49 13.79
N GLY A 193 12.64 7.35 13.15
CA GLY A 193 13.65 6.30 12.94
C GLY A 193 14.80 6.75 12.03
N HIS A 194 14.52 7.54 11.00
CA HIS A 194 15.56 8.10 10.12
C HIS A 194 16.45 9.12 10.84
N ALA A 195 15.84 9.99 11.67
CA ALA A 195 16.54 11.04 12.40
C ALA A 195 17.23 10.56 13.70
N GLY A 196 17.16 9.26 14.02
CA GLY A 196 17.79 8.67 15.21
C GLY A 196 17.01 8.85 16.51
N PHE A 197 15.72 9.18 16.44
CA PHE A 197 14.83 9.24 17.60
C PHE A 197 14.13 7.88 17.82
N ASP A 198 14.91 6.83 18.10
CA ASP A 198 14.43 5.43 18.12
C ASP A 198 13.27 5.19 19.09
N VAL A 199 13.30 5.82 20.27
CA VAL A 199 12.24 5.71 21.27
C VAL A 199 10.94 6.29 20.75
N LEU A 200 10.98 7.50 20.19
CA LEU A 200 9.81 8.16 19.59
C LEU A 200 9.29 7.36 18.39
N ALA A 201 10.18 6.82 17.56
CA ALA A 201 9.80 5.97 16.44
C ALA A 201 9.02 4.73 16.89
N SER A 202 9.49 4.07 17.94
CA SER A 202 8.82 2.92 18.54
C SER A 202 7.47 3.28 19.15
N GLU A 203 7.40 4.39 19.90
CA GLU A 203 6.16 4.88 20.50
C GLU A 203 5.10 5.22 19.43
N LEU A 204 5.49 5.86 18.34
CA LEU A 204 4.58 6.19 17.24
C LEU A 204 4.13 4.96 16.46
N ALA A 205 5.00 3.96 16.30
CA ALA A 205 4.66 2.71 15.62
C ALA A 205 3.68 1.85 16.42
N HIS A 206 3.73 1.91 17.76
CA HIS A 206 2.97 1.02 18.65
C HIS A 206 1.89 1.74 19.49
N GLY A 207 1.84 3.07 19.48
CA GLY A 207 1.01 3.88 20.38
C GLY A 207 -0.51 3.80 20.16
N ARG A 208 -0.97 3.05 19.15
CA ARG A 208 -2.40 2.76 18.85
C ARG A 208 -3.32 4.00 18.93
N LEU A 209 -2.84 5.16 18.51
CA LEU A 209 -3.59 6.43 18.59
C LEU A 209 -4.90 6.41 17.79
N VAL A 210 -5.01 5.55 16.77
CA VAL A 210 -6.21 5.39 15.93
C VAL A 210 -7.42 4.90 16.72
N ASP A 211 -7.19 3.97 17.65
CA ASP A 211 -8.21 3.35 18.49
C ASP A 211 -8.25 3.96 19.90
N TYR A 212 -7.42 4.97 20.15
CA TYR A 212 -7.30 5.60 21.45
C TYR A 212 -8.58 6.38 21.78
N GLN A 213 -9.14 6.09 22.96
CA GLN A 213 -10.29 6.78 23.49
C GLN A 213 -9.82 7.82 24.50
N PHE A 214 -10.26 9.06 24.34
CA PHE A 214 -9.74 10.19 25.09
C PHE A 214 -10.84 11.14 25.55
N GLU A 215 -10.59 11.89 26.63
CA GLU A 215 -11.42 13.04 27.00
C GLU A 215 -10.93 14.31 26.31
N THR A 216 -11.83 15.23 25.99
CA THR A 216 -11.46 16.45 25.24
C THR A 216 -10.38 17.25 26.00
N ARG A 217 -9.30 17.62 25.31
CA ARG A 217 -8.05 18.24 25.83
C ARG A 217 -7.10 17.29 26.56
N GLU A 218 -7.36 15.98 26.54
CA GLU A 218 -6.40 15.00 27.03
C GLU A 218 -5.10 15.08 26.23
N LYS A 219 -4.00 14.83 26.94
CA LYS A 219 -2.64 14.95 26.45
C LYS A 219 -1.94 13.58 26.54
N VAL A 220 -1.46 13.10 25.41
CA VAL A 220 -0.52 11.97 25.35
C VAL A 220 0.89 12.54 25.20
N CYS A 221 1.79 12.16 26.11
CA CYS A 221 3.18 12.59 26.10
C CYS A 221 4.05 11.45 25.55
N LEU A 222 4.73 11.69 24.44
CA LEU A 222 5.75 10.82 23.84
C LEU A 222 7.12 11.48 23.98
N ASN A 223 8.18 10.76 23.66
CA ASN A 223 9.55 11.27 23.74
C ASN A 223 9.77 12.42 22.74
N GLY A 224 9.75 13.67 23.24
CA GLY A 224 9.93 14.86 22.42
C GLY A 224 8.72 15.26 21.57
N LEU A 225 7.55 14.66 21.80
CA LEU A 225 6.27 14.97 21.13
C LEU A 225 5.10 14.86 22.10
N ASP A 226 4.34 15.94 22.26
CA ASP A 226 3.07 15.95 22.97
C ASP A 226 1.89 16.03 22.00
N ILE A 227 0.87 15.19 22.18
CA ILE A 227 -0.35 15.19 21.37
C ILE A 227 -1.53 15.59 22.25
N VAL A 228 -2.14 16.75 21.95
CA VAL A 228 -3.34 17.24 22.65
C VAL A 228 -4.56 17.05 21.75
N MET A 229 -5.53 16.30 22.23
CA MET A 229 -6.66 15.85 21.41
C MET A 229 -7.91 16.68 21.69
N TYR A 230 -8.46 17.33 20.66
CA TYR A 230 -9.75 18.03 20.71
C TYR A 230 -10.78 17.31 19.84
N SER A 231 -12.04 17.74 19.92
CA SER A 231 -13.13 17.20 19.10
C SER A 231 -12.94 17.42 17.60
N GLU A 232 -12.37 18.56 17.20
CA GLU A 232 -12.28 18.98 15.79
C GLU A 232 -10.87 18.90 15.22
N LYS A 233 -9.86 18.72 16.08
CA LYS A 233 -8.45 18.74 15.72
C LYS A 233 -7.58 18.12 16.78
N TRP A 234 -6.40 17.68 16.37
CA TRP A 234 -5.35 17.27 17.29
C TRP A 234 -4.13 18.17 17.11
N LEU A 235 -3.50 18.56 18.21
CA LEU A 235 -2.30 19.39 18.21
C LEU A 235 -1.09 18.54 18.54
N PHE A 236 -0.11 18.54 17.65
CA PHE A 236 1.16 17.84 17.78
C PHE A 236 2.23 18.87 18.12
N LYS A 237 2.73 18.83 19.35
CA LYS A 237 3.72 19.77 19.87
C LYS A 237 5.06 19.06 19.98
N PHE A 238 5.96 19.37 19.06
CA PHE A 238 7.30 18.83 19.02
C PHE A 238 8.22 19.68 19.88
N SER A 239 9.11 19.03 20.63
CA SER A 239 10.29 19.69 21.18
C SER A 239 11.10 20.33 20.06
N HIS A 240 11.88 21.38 20.36
CA HIS A 240 12.67 22.08 19.34
C HIS A 240 13.59 21.13 18.55
N GLN A 241 14.29 20.22 19.24
CA GLN A 241 15.17 19.24 18.60
C GLN A 241 14.43 18.36 17.57
N VAL A 242 13.27 17.81 17.95
CA VAL A 242 12.47 16.95 17.05
C VAL A 242 11.83 17.79 15.94
N GLY A 243 11.35 18.99 16.26
CA GLY A 243 10.71 19.87 15.29
C GLY A 243 11.65 20.40 14.21
N ASP A 244 12.89 20.74 14.57
CA ASP A 244 13.90 21.19 13.61
C ASP A 244 14.32 20.04 12.69
N ALA A 245 14.53 18.84 13.25
CA ALA A 245 14.80 17.64 12.47
C ALA A 245 13.63 17.29 11.53
N LEU A 246 12.38 17.45 11.98
CA LEU A 246 11.19 17.26 11.15
C LEU A 246 11.16 18.26 9.99
N SER A 247 11.53 19.52 10.25
CA SER A 247 11.59 20.55 9.21
C SER A 247 12.62 20.19 8.13
N LEU A 248 13.83 19.77 8.54
CA LEU A 248 14.88 19.30 7.63
C LEU A 248 14.42 18.08 6.82
N PHE A 249 13.78 17.10 7.48
CA PHE A 249 13.25 15.91 6.84
C PHE A 249 12.23 16.25 5.73
N ILE A 250 11.30 17.16 6.02
CA ILE A 250 10.30 17.62 5.04
C ILE A 250 10.98 18.38 3.89
N SER A 251 11.99 19.21 4.17
CA SER A 251 12.75 19.90 3.12
C SER A 251 13.54 18.94 2.23
N GLU A 252 14.12 17.88 2.78
CA GLU A 252 14.93 16.92 2.02
C GLU A 252 14.07 15.96 1.19
N PHE A 253 13.03 15.38 1.79
CA PHE A 253 12.25 14.30 1.17
C PHE A 253 10.86 14.73 0.68
N GLY A 254 10.38 15.90 1.11
CA GLY A 254 9.05 16.42 0.81
C GLY A 254 9.01 17.63 -0.11
N ALA A 255 10.14 18.27 -0.41
CA ALA A 255 10.19 19.53 -1.17
C ALA A 255 9.52 19.46 -2.55
N GLU A 256 9.79 18.42 -3.34
CA GLU A 256 9.17 18.24 -4.66
C GLU A 256 7.64 18.11 -4.54
N TYR A 257 7.17 17.39 -3.52
CA TYR A 257 5.74 17.21 -3.29
C TYR A 257 5.07 18.50 -2.81
N LEU A 258 5.70 19.23 -1.90
CA LEU A 258 5.23 20.56 -1.49
C LEU A 258 5.12 21.51 -2.69
N ALA A 259 6.16 21.61 -3.51
CA ALA A 259 6.15 22.47 -4.70
C ALA A 259 5.04 22.11 -5.70
N SER A 260 4.64 20.84 -5.77
CA SER A 260 3.53 20.41 -6.63
C SER A 260 2.16 20.90 -6.14
N ARG A 261 2.01 21.22 -4.84
CA ARG A 261 0.75 21.69 -4.24
C ARG A 261 0.48 23.17 -4.47
N ASP A 262 1.49 23.97 -4.79
CA ASP A 262 1.30 25.40 -5.16
C ASP A 262 0.69 25.57 -6.56
N ARG A 263 0.67 24.51 -7.38
CA ARG A 263 0.18 24.56 -8.77
C ARG A 263 -1.33 24.35 -8.91
N TYR A 264 -2.06 24.21 -7.80
CA TYR A 264 -3.51 24.01 -7.74
C TYR A 264 -4.12 24.81 -6.59
#